data_AF-A0A1V5NLX5-F1
#
_entry.id   AF-A0A1V5NLX5-F1
#
_cell.length_a   1.000
_cell.length_b   1.000
_cell.length_c   1.000
_cell.angle_alpha   90.00
_cell.angle_beta   90.00
_cell.angle_gamma   90.00
#
_symmetry.space_group_name_H-M   'P 1'
#
loop_
_entity.id
_entity.type
_entity.pdbx_description
1 polymer ?
#
loop_
_entity_poly.entity_id
_entity_poly.type
_entity_poly.pdbx_seq_one_letter_code
_entity_poly.pdbx_strand_id
1 'polypeptide(L)'
;MWLPLILDVIKGMIERWEMCECHDCVLDTVALALNSLPPKYWVGGKYDVFMPPDVFLADANNRLLAEQAVIKALSLVSKNPHH
;
A
#
# COMPACT_ATOMS: atom_id res chain seq x y z
N MET A 1 9.08 -0.86 3.01
CA MET A 1 8.23 -0.80 4.22
C MET A 1 6.76 -0.53 3.95
N TRP A 2 6.38 0.15 2.86
CA TRP A 2 4.97 0.50 2.58
C TRP A 2 4.04 -0.66 2.22
N LEU A 3 4.57 -1.75 1.65
CA LEU A 3 3.76 -2.84 1.09
C LEU A 3 2.70 -3.41 2.06
N PRO A 4 3.01 -3.72 3.33
CA PRO A 4 2.00 -4.25 4.26
C PRO A 4 0.84 -3.28 4.50
N LEU A 5 1.12 -1.98 4.63
CA LEU A 5 0.07 -0.96 4.80
C LEU A 5 -0.82 -0.86 3.56
N ILE A 6 -0.21 -0.85 2.37
CA ILE A 6 -0.96 -0.81 1.11
C ILE A 6 -1.88 -2.01 0.96
N LEU A 7 -1.38 -3.23 1.26
CA LEU A 7 -2.18 -4.45 1.18
C LEU A 7 -3.34 -4.45 2.20
N ASP A 8 -3.12 -3.94 3.42
CA ASP A 8 -4.18 -3.81 4.42
C ASP A 8 -5.30 -2.86 3.94
N VAL A 9 -4.93 -1.71 3.38
CA VAL A 9 -5.89 -0.75 2.81
C VAL A 9 -6.66 -1.35 1.64
N ILE A 10 -5.96 -1.97 0.69
CA ILE A 10 -6.59 -2.61 -0.48
C ILE A 10 -7.55 -3.71 -0.05
N LYS A 11 -7.14 -4.56 0.90
CA LYS A 11 -8.00 -5.60 1.47
C LYS A 11 -9.29 -4.98 2.03
N GLY A 12 -9.18 -3.92 2.81
CA GLY A 12 -10.35 -3.21 3.35
C GLY A 12 -11.25 -2.60 2.27
N MET A 13 -10.69 -2.12 1.16
CA MET A 13 -11.47 -1.60 0.03
C MET A 13 -12.21 -2.72 -0.72
N ILE A 14 -11.57 -3.87 -0.92
CA ILE A 14 -12.19 -5.05 -1.52
C ILE A 14 -13.35 -5.55 -0.65
N GLU A 15 -13.14 -5.66 0.67
CA GLU A 15 -14.19 -6.05 1.63
C GLU A 15 -15.39 -5.09 1.63
N ARG A 16 -15.17 -3.80 1.33
CA ARG A 16 -16.22 -2.78 1.18
C ARG A 16 -16.79 -2.69 -0.24
N TRP A 17 -16.35 -3.54 -1.18
CA TRP A 17 -16.77 -3.53 -2.59
C TRP A 17 -16.45 -2.22 -3.32
N GLU A 18 -15.40 -1.49 -2.89
CA GLU A 18 -14.98 -0.21 -3.46
C GLU A 18 -13.93 -0.36 -4.57
N MET A 19 -13.43 -1.58 -4.80
CA MET A 19 -12.34 -1.89 -5.72
C MET A 19 -12.57 -3.25 -6.40
N CYS A 20 -12.14 -3.38 -7.66
CA CYS A 20 -12.08 -4.67 -8.35
C CYS A 20 -11.03 -5.58 -7.70
N GLU A 21 -11.40 -6.81 -7.37
CA GLU A 21 -10.53 -7.79 -6.72
C GLU A 21 -9.72 -8.66 -7.70
N CYS A 22 -9.79 -8.40 -9.02
CA CYS A 22 -9.01 -9.18 -9.98
C CYS A 22 -7.51 -8.97 -9.78
N HIS A 23 -6.73 -9.99 -10.16
CA HIS A 23 -5.28 -10.00 -9.98
C HIS A 23 -4.61 -8.76 -10.58
N ASP A 24 -4.97 -8.40 -11.81
CA ASP A 24 -4.36 -7.29 -12.54
C ASP A 24 -4.66 -5.94 -11.88
N CYS A 25 -5.92 -5.65 -11.54
CA CYS A 25 -6.30 -4.40 -10.88
C CYS A 25 -5.63 -4.25 -9.51
N VAL A 26 -5.50 -5.33 -8.75
CA VAL A 26 -4.81 -5.34 -7.46
C VAL A 26 -3.33 -5.02 -7.65
N LEU A 27 -2.65 -5.72 -8.58
CA LEU A 27 -1.23 -5.51 -8.84
C LEU A 27 -0.94 -4.10 -9.36
N ASP A 28 -1.76 -3.60 -10.29
CA ASP A 28 -1.60 -2.25 -10.84
C ASP A 28 -1.78 -1.19 -9.76
N THR A 29 -2.79 -1.35 -8.90
CA THR A 29 -3.04 -0.43 -7.78
C THR A 29 -1.87 -0.43 -6.79
N VAL A 30 -1.36 -1.62 -6.44
CA VAL A 30 -0.18 -1.76 -5.57
C VAL A 30 1.05 -1.10 -6.19
N ALA A 31 1.31 -1.35 -7.47
CA ALA A 31 2.47 -0.82 -8.18
C ALA A 31 2.45 0.72 -8.24
N LEU A 32 1.31 1.29 -8.64
CA LEU A 32 1.13 2.75 -8.70
C LEU A 32 1.20 3.39 -7.31
N ALA A 33 0.61 2.77 -6.29
CA ALA A 33 0.65 3.28 -4.92
C ALA A 33 2.09 3.29 -4.38
N LEU A 34 2.82 2.18 -4.53
CA LEU A 34 4.23 2.08 -4.11
C LEU A 34 5.12 3.11 -4.80
N ASN A 35 4.96 3.29 -6.11
CA ASN A 35 5.73 4.26 -6.90
C ASN A 35 5.46 5.73 -6.50
N SER A 36 4.32 6.01 -5.88
CA SER A 36 3.95 7.36 -5.43
C SER A 36 4.49 7.73 -4.05
N LEU A 37 4.94 6.75 -3.26
CA LEU A 37 5.40 6.94 -1.89
C LEU A 37 6.93 7.04 -1.82
N PRO A 38 7.49 7.79 -0.86
CA PRO A 38 8.94 7.90 -0.71
C PRO A 38 9.54 6.53 -0.38
N PRO A 39 10.61 6.09 -1.05
CA PRO A 39 11.18 4.77 -0.80
C PRO A 39 11.69 4.65 0.64
N LYS A 40 11.24 3.61 1.33
CA LYS A 40 11.62 3.30 2.72
C LYS A 40 12.15 1.87 2.78
N TYR A 41 13.46 1.77 2.93
CA TYR A 41 14.19 0.51 3.05
C TYR A 41 14.49 0.20 4.50
N TRP A 42 14.56 -1.09 4.77
CA TRP A 42 14.85 -1.63 6.08
C TRP A 42 16.05 -2.56 5.97
N VAL A 43 17.04 -2.36 6.84
CA VAL A 43 18.20 -3.23 6.90
C VAL A 43 17.89 -4.33 7.91
N GLY A 44 17.53 -5.51 7.41
CA GLY A 44 17.19 -6.66 8.25
C GLY A 44 18.39 -7.20 9.04
N GLY A 45 18.09 -7.89 10.15
CA GLY A 45 19.05 -8.67 10.93
C GLY A 45 19.44 -8.02 12.26
N LYS A 46 20.74 -8.03 12.59
CA LYS A 46 21.24 -7.58 13.92
C LYS A 46 20.91 -6.14 14.32
N TYR A 47 20.43 -5.32 13.38
CA TYR A 47 20.03 -3.94 13.63
C TYR A 47 18.53 -3.77 13.81
N ASP A 48 17.75 -4.86 13.73
CA ASP A 48 16.29 -4.78 13.80
C ASP A 48 15.80 -4.23 15.15
N VAL A 49 16.58 -4.50 16.19
CA VAL A 49 16.34 -4.08 17.58
C VAL A 49 16.32 -2.56 17.73
N PHE A 50 17.04 -1.82 16.88
CA PHE A 50 17.18 -0.36 17.02
C PHE A 50 16.02 0.43 16.42
N MET A 51 15.27 -0.11 15.45
CA MET A 51 14.16 0.61 14.82
C MET A 51 13.07 -0.35 14.32
N PRO A 52 12.43 -1.14 15.20
CA PRO A 52 11.55 -2.24 14.80
C PRO A 52 10.53 -1.82 13.72
N PRO A 53 10.33 -2.63 12.66
CA PRO A 53 9.41 -2.32 11.56
C PRO A 53 8.00 -1.97 12.02
N ASP A 54 7.56 -2.56 13.14
CA ASP A 54 6.24 -2.34 13.74
C ASP A 54 5.98 -0.89 14.10
N VAL A 55 7.01 -0.10 14.45
CA VAL A 55 6.85 1.34 14.73
C VAL A 55 6.37 2.09 13.49
N PHE A 56 6.91 1.73 12.32
CA PHE A 56 6.48 2.32 11.06
C PHE A 56 5.06 1.91 10.70
N LEU A 57 4.70 0.63 10.93
CA LEU A 57 3.37 0.08 10.64
C LEU A 57 2.29 0.62 11.58
N ALA A 58 2.63 0.90 12.84
CA ALA A 58 1.71 1.44 13.84
C ALA A 58 1.51 2.96 13.75
N ASP A 59 2.36 3.67 13.00
CA ASP A 59 2.24 5.12 12.81
C ASP A 59 1.02 5.47 11.95
N ALA A 60 0.06 6.18 12.56
CA ALA A 60 -1.16 6.62 11.91
C ALA A 60 -0.91 7.53 10.69
N ASN A 61 0.18 8.32 10.67
CA ASN A 61 0.52 9.14 9.52
C ASN A 61 0.94 8.28 8.33
N ASN A 62 1.70 7.21 8.56
CA ASN A 62 2.09 6.28 7.49
C ASN A 62 0.85 5.56 6.94
N ARG A 63 -0.10 5.17 7.81
CA ARG A 63 -1.36 4.60 7.36
C ARG A 63 -2.17 5.58 6.50
N LEU A 64 -2.31 6.83 6.93
CA LEU A 64 -2.99 7.87 6.16
C LEU A 64 -2.33 8.10 4.78
N LEU A 65 -1.00 8.15 4.73
CA LEU A 65 -0.26 8.29 3.46
C LEU A 65 -0.48 7.09 2.53
N ALA A 66 -0.50 5.87 3.08
CA ALA A 66 -0.80 4.67 2.31
C ALA A 66 -2.24 4.71 1.76
N GLU A 67 -3.21 5.12 2.56
CA GLU A 67 -4.61 5.29 2.12
C GLU A 67 -4.74 6.29 0.97
N GLN A 68 -4.12 7.46 1.09
CA GLN A 68 -4.11 8.48 0.04
C GLN A 68 -3.47 7.97 -1.25
N ALA A 69 -2.36 7.24 -1.15
CA ALA A 69 -1.67 6.65 -2.29
C ALA A 69 -2.53 5.60 -3.00
N VAL A 70 -3.20 4.73 -2.23
CA VAL A 70 -4.11 3.71 -2.77
C VAL A 70 -5.32 4.36 -3.45
N ILE A 71 -5.97 5.35 -2.84
CA ILE A 71 -7.11 6.06 -3.44
C ILE A 71 -6.70 6.69 -4.78
N LYS A 72 -5.53 7.34 -4.82
CA LYS A 72 -5.00 7.96 -6.04
C LYS A 72 -4.71 6.90 -7.11
N ALA A 73 -4.06 5.80 -6.75
CA ALA A 73 -3.76 4.70 -7.67
C ALA A 73 -5.04 4.06 -8.23
N LEU A 74 -6.00 3.74 -7.35
CA LEU A 74 -7.29 3.17 -7.71
C LEU A 74 -8.05 4.07 -8.70
N SER A 75 -8.00 5.40 -8.51
CA SER A 75 -8.64 6.35 -9.43
C SER A 75 -8.07 6.33 -10.86
N LEU A 76 -6.83 5.84 -11.04
CA LEU A 76 -6.19 5.68 -12.34
C LEU A 76 -6.53 4.32 -12.94
N VAL A 77 -6.42 3.24 -12.15
CA VAL A 77 -6.72 1.86 -12.57
C VAL A 77 -8.20 1.70 -12.94
N SER A 78 -9.11 2.26 -12.15
CA SER A 78 -10.56 2.15 -12.42
C SER A 78 -11.02 2.85 -13.70
N LYS A 79 -10.25 3.81 -14.21
CA LYS A 79 -10.53 4.51 -15.47
C LYS A 79 -10.06 3.73 -16.70
N ASN A 80 -9.04 2.89 -16.55
CA ASN A 80 -8.46 2.12 -17.64
C ASN A 80 -7.93 0.78 -17.10
N PRO A 81 -8.83 -0.14 -16.74
CA PRO A 81 -8.41 -1.44 -16.24
C PRO A 81 -7.85 -2.29 -17.38
N HIS A 82 -6.87 -3.15 -17.08
CA HIS A 82 -6.23 -3.99 -18.10
C HIS A 82 -7.01 -5.26 -18.47
N HIS A 83 -8.00 -5.63 -17.66
CA HIS A 83 -8.81 -6.83 -17.88
C HIS A 83 -9.90 -6.68 -18.95
#